data_AF-A0A3M7E5Y2-F1
#
_entry.id   AF-A0A3M7E5Y2-F1
#
_cell.length_a   1.000
_cell.length_b   1.000
_cell.length_c   1.000
_cell.angle_alpha   90.00
_cell.angle_beta   90.00
_cell.angle_gamma   90.00
#
_symmetry.space_group_name_H-M   'P 1'
#
loop_
_entity.id
_entity.type
_entity.pdbx_description
1 polymer ?
#
loop_
_entity_poly.entity_id
_entity_poly.type
_entity_poly.pdbx_seq_one_letter_code
_entity_poly.pdbx_strand_id
1 'polypeptide(L)'
;MDASCSANFTQCSALMSSLARTIKQPSNCGDDYKLENPMVRQAYAGFLAYETLYRVGCLTDSDGAYCFSNAVSNMTAPTSSYIYYLPLGVQLPAGTRPSCNDCLQDTMQVFSQAAANKTLPLSETHGDAGQMIQMACGPSYAVDAVQRTNAAAASMGVPPAGLGVAVVLAVVVSLICL
;
A
#
# COMPACT_ATOMS: atom_id res chain seq x y z
N MET A 1 14.88 9.37 12.07
CA MET A 1 13.96 8.23 12.27
C MET A 1 14.73 6.91 12.47
N ASP A 2 16.04 6.96 12.72
CA ASP A 2 16.95 5.79 12.65
C ASP A 2 16.66 4.73 13.71
N ALA A 3 16.28 5.14 14.93
CA ALA A 3 15.89 4.21 15.98
C ALA A 3 14.65 3.39 15.58
N SER A 4 13.66 4.02 14.94
CA SER A 4 12.47 3.32 14.45
C SER A 4 12.81 2.40 13.27
N CYS A 5 13.65 2.87 12.34
CA CYS A 5 14.00 2.13 11.12
C CYS A 5 15.03 1.01 11.34
N SER A 6 15.78 1.04 12.43
CA SER A 6 16.70 -0.05 12.82
C SER A 6 16.01 -1.14 13.65
N ALA A 7 14.74 -0.95 14.05
CA ALA A 7 13.98 -1.97 14.75
C ALA A 7 13.83 -3.23 13.89
N ASN A 8 13.82 -4.41 14.52
CA ASN A 8 13.63 -5.68 13.82
C ASN A 8 12.20 -5.76 13.26
N PHE A 9 12.08 -5.44 11.96
CA PHE A 9 10.80 -5.40 11.27
C PHE A 9 10.01 -6.70 11.43
N THR A 10 10.65 -7.86 11.24
CA THR A 10 9.97 -9.17 11.30
C THR A 10 9.41 -9.44 12.69
N GLN A 11 10.18 -9.15 13.74
CA GLN A 11 9.73 -9.35 15.11
C GLN A 11 8.61 -8.39 15.49
N CYS A 12 8.75 -7.10 15.16
CA CYS A 12 7.76 -6.09 15.51
C CYS A 12 6.47 -6.25 14.70
N SER A 13 6.54 -6.57 13.40
CA SER A 13 5.37 -6.83 12.56
C SER A 13 4.60 -8.07 13.02
N ALA A 14 5.31 -9.14 13.41
CA ALA A 14 4.69 -10.34 13.98
C ALA A 14 4.00 -10.04 15.32
N LEU A 15 4.64 -9.25 16.19
CA LEU A 15 4.04 -8.80 17.45
C LEU A 15 2.79 -7.97 17.22
N MET A 16 2.84 -6.96 16.35
CA MET A 16 1.68 -6.11 16.05
C MET A 16 0.53 -6.91 15.43
N SER A 17 0.84 -7.85 14.52
CA SER A 17 -0.14 -8.78 13.97
C SER A 17 -0.78 -9.67 15.04
N SER A 18 -0.01 -10.10 16.05
CA SER A 18 -0.51 -10.84 17.20
C SER A 18 -1.45 -9.98 18.04
N LEU A 19 -1.05 -8.76 18.38
CA LEU A 19 -1.86 -7.81 19.14
C LEU A 19 -3.19 -7.48 18.43
N ALA A 20 -3.18 -7.32 17.10
CA ALA A 20 -4.39 -7.12 16.31
C ALA A 20 -5.39 -8.28 16.42
N ARG A 21 -4.92 -9.52 16.59
CA ARG A 21 -5.79 -10.68 16.86
C ARG A 21 -6.25 -10.71 18.32
N THR A 22 -5.33 -10.48 19.24
CA THR A 22 -5.56 -10.57 20.69
C THR A 22 -6.54 -9.51 21.19
N ILE A 23 -6.48 -8.28 20.69
CA ILE A 23 -7.35 -7.18 21.14
C ILE A 23 -8.84 -7.47 20.89
N LYS A 24 -9.17 -8.30 19.89
CA LYS A 24 -10.55 -8.69 19.57
C LYS A 24 -11.07 -9.88 20.39
N GLN A 25 -10.24 -10.52 21.20
CA GLN A 25 -10.65 -11.68 21.98
C GLN A 25 -11.57 -11.27 23.14
N PRO A 26 -12.61 -12.07 23.46
CA PRO A 26 -13.53 -11.76 24.57
C PRO A 26 -12.84 -11.58 25.92
N SER A 27 -11.74 -12.28 26.18
CA SER A 27 -10.95 -12.17 27.42
C SER A 27 -10.12 -10.89 27.54
N ASN A 28 -10.06 -10.07 26.47
CA ASN A 28 -9.30 -8.82 26.42
C ASN A 28 -10.28 -7.65 26.18
N CYS A 29 -10.24 -7.04 25.01
CA CYS A 29 -11.09 -5.89 24.64
C CYS A 29 -12.19 -6.30 23.64
N GLY A 30 -12.56 -7.58 23.56
CA GLY A 30 -13.46 -8.09 22.52
C GLY A 30 -14.84 -7.45 22.52
N ASP A 31 -15.42 -7.20 23.69
CA ASP A 31 -16.74 -6.54 23.78
C ASP A 31 -16.64 -5.04 23.51
N ASP A 32 -15.61 -4.37 24.02
CA ASP A 32 -15.32 -2.97 23.67
C ASP A 32 -15.07 -2.80 22.17
N TYR A 33 -14.42 -3.77 21.52
CA TYR A 33 -14.20 -3.77 20.08
C TYR A 33 -15.51 -3.85 19.29
N LYS A 34 -16.46 -4.69 19.74
CA LYS A 34 -17.80 -4.84 19.13
C LYS A 34 -18.67 -3.61 19.37
N LEU A 35 -18.52 -2.96 20.52
CA LEU A 35 -19.20 -1.71 20.86
C LEU A 35 -18.49 -0.46 20.29
N GLU A 36 -17.52 -0.66 19.40
CA GLU A 36 -16.80 0.40 18.70
C GLU A 36 -16.12 1.42 19.63
N ASN A 37 -15.64 0.96 20.79
CA ASN A 37 -14.91 1.80 21.72
C ASN A 37 -13.71 2.48 21.00
N PRO A 38 -13.63 3.82 21.01
CA PRO A 38 -12.69 4.55 20.17
C PRO A 38 -11.22 4.23 20.48
N MET A 39 -10.88 3.99 21.76
CA MET A 39 -9.52 3.62 22.16
C MET A 39 -9.13 2.25 21.60
N VAL A 40 -10.05 1.27 21.69
CA VAL A 40 -9.83 -0.10 21.21
C VAL A 40 -9.77 -0.14 19.68
N ARG A 41 -10.64 0.62 19.00
CA ARG A 41 -10.62 0.75 17.54
C ARG A 41 -9.33 1.41 17.05
N GLN A 42 -8.88 2.48 17.71
CA GLN A 42 -7.64 3.15 17.37
C GLN A 42 -6.41 2.24 17.57
N ALA A 43 -6.36 1.49 18.68
CA ALA A 43 -5.28 0.54 18.93
C ALA A 43 -5.28 -0.58 17.88
N TYR A 44 -6.44 -1.14 17.55
CA TYR A 44 -6.58 -2.15 16.49
C TYR A 44 -6.10 -1.63 15.13
N ALA A 45 -6.52 -0.41 14.74
CA ALA A 45 -6.07 0.22 13.51
C ALA A 45 -4.55 0.44 13.50
N GLY A 46 -3.98 0.91 14.62
CA GLY A 46 -2.54 1.08 14.78
C GLY A 46 -1.76 -0.23 14.62
N PHE A 47 -2.26 -1.34 15.19
CA PHE A 47 -1.63 -2.64 15.02
C PHE A 47 -1.65 -3.14 13.57
N LEU A 48 -2.75 -2.91 12.85
CA LEU A 48 -2.84 -3.25 11.43
C LEU A 48 -1.99 -2.34 10.54
N ALA A 49 -1.87 -1.06 10.91
CA ALA A 49 -1.14 -0.06 10.14
C ALA A 49 0.39 -0.15 10.28
N TYR A 50 0.89 -0.88 11.29
CA TYR A 50 2.31 -0.89 11.66
C TYR A 50 3.23 -1.15 10.47
N GLU A 51 2.97 -2.17 9.67
CA GLU A 51 3.83 -2.50 8.54
C GLU A 51 3.89 -1.36 7.52
N THR A 52 2.73 -0.82 7.14
CA THR A 52 2.65 0.29 6.19
C THR A 52 3.37 1.52 6.73
N LEU A 53 3.13 1.87 8.00
CA LEU A 53 3.74 3.03 8.66
C LEU A 53 5.24 2.86 8.85
N TYR A 54 5.73 1.65 9.13
CA TYR A 54 7.16 1.37 9.17
C TYR A 54 7.79 1.61 7.79
N ARG A 55 7.19 1.10 6.72
CA ARG A 55 7.70 1.27 5.36
C ARG A 55 7.76 2.74 4.95
N VAL A 56 6.68 3.50 5.13
CA VAL A 56 6.67 4.93 4.73
C VAL A 56 7.45 5.82 5.68
N GLY A 57 7.53 5.47 6.97
CA GLY A 57 8.33 6.20 7.95
C GLY A 57 9.84 6.09 7.70
N CYS A 58 10.26 5.04 6.99
CA CYS A 58 11.65 4.79 6.63
C CYS A 58 11.99 5.16 5.18
N LEU A 59 11.05 5.74 4.43
CA LEU A 59 11.36 6.37 3.15
C LEU A 59 12.23 7.61 3.38
N THR A 60 13.19 7.80 2.48
CA THR A 60 14.07 8.96 2.44
C THR A 60 13.98 9.63 1.07
N ASP A 61 14.17 10.94 1.02
CA ASP A 61 14.39 11.65 -0.23
C ASP A 61 15.79 11.38 -0.81
N SER A 62 16.10 12.06 -1.92
CA SER A 62 17.40 11.96 -2.60
C SER A 62 18.59 12.41 -1.76
N ASP A 63 18.34 13.27 -0.76
CA ASP A 63 19.37 13.80 0.15
C ASP A 63 19.54 12.91 1.40
N GLY A 64 18.76 11.82 1.50
CA GLY A 64 18.77 10.89 2.62
C GLY A 64 17.97 11.37 3.83
N ALA A 65 17.19 12.45 3.72
CA ALA A 65 16.33 12.92 4.79
C ALA A 65 15.01 12.15 4.80
N TYR A 66 14.54 11.78 5.98
CA TYR A 66 13.32 10.99 6.13
C TYR A 66 12.08 11.76 5.66
N CYS A 67 11.31 11.15 4.78
CA CYS A 67 10.12 11.75 4.18
C CYS A 67 9.09 12.18 5.22
N PHE A 68 8.87 11.37 6.26
CA PHE A 68 7.96 11.73 7.35
C PHE A 68 8.48 12.93 8.16
N SER A 69 9.78 12.98 8.45
CA SER A 69 10.39 14.10 9.16
C SER A 69 10.24 15.39 8.37
N ASN A 70 10.54 15.36 7.07
CA ASN A 70 10.33 16.50 6.17
C ASN A 70 8.86 16.94 6.14
N ALA A 71 7.92 15.99 6.06
CA ALA A 71 6.49 16.30 6.01
C ALA A 71 5.99 16.98 7.31
N VAL A 72 6.51 16.59 8.48
CA VAL A 72 6.14 17.17 9.77
C VAL A 72 6.80 18.55 9.99
N SER A 73 8.03 18.74 9.52
CA SER A 73 8.76 20.01 9.71
C SER A 73 8.50 21.05 8.61
N ASN A 74 7.74 20.71 7.56
CA ASN A 74 7.50 21.61 6.44
C ASN A 74 6.47 22.70 6.77
N MET A 75 6.98 23.91 7.04
CA MET A 75 6.14 25.07 7.36
C MET A 75 5.39 25.66 6.17
N THR A 76 5.83 25.39 4.94
CA THR A 76 5.19 25.89 3.72
C THR A 76 4.02 25.01 3.28
N ALA A 77 4.06 23.71 3.61
CA ALA A 77 2.99 22.74 3.36
C ALA A 77 2.69 21.92 4.63
N PRO A 78 2.11 22.54 5.68
CA PRO A 78 1.95 21.92 7.00
C PRO A 78 1.03 20.68 6.99
N THR A 79 0.15 20.58 5.98
CA THR A 79 -0.76 19.43 5.80
C THR A 79 -0.08 18.19 5.19
N SER A 80 1.22 18.26 4.84
CA SER A 80 1.95 17.11 4.29
C SER A 80 1.99 15.92 5.24
N SER A 81 2.01 16.17 6.56
CA SER A 81 1.98 15.14 7.58
C SER A 81 0.67 14.35 7.63
N TYR A 82 -0.45 14.91 7.15
CA TYR A 82 -1.77 14.27 7.23
C TYR A 82 -1.88 12.99 6.41
N ILE A 83 -1.07 12.89 5.36
CA ILE A 83 -0.95 11.70 4.51
C ILE A 83 -0.60 10.46 5.37
N TYR A 84 0.22 10.63 6.40
CA TYR A 84 0.67 9.52 7.25
C TYR A 84 -0.39 9.02 8.24
N TYR A 85 -1.58 9.63 8.29
CA TYR A 85 -2.70 9.13 9.08
C TYR A 85 -3.65 8.22 8.28
N LEU A 86 -3.52 8.17 6.96
CA LEU A 86 -4.35 7.32 6.11
C LEU A 86 -4.30 5.83 6.52
N PRO A 87 -3.12 5.24 6.86
CA PRO A 87 -3.06 3.84 7.27
C PRO A 87 -3.84 3.52 8.54
N LEU A 88 -4.09 4.53 9.38
CA LEU A 88 -4.86 4.42 10.61
C LEU A 88 -6.38 4.49 10.38
N GLY A 89 -6.83 4.62 9.14
CA GLY A 89 -8.26 4.79 8.80
C GLY A 89 -8.76 6.23 8.99
N VAL A 90 -7.85 7.20 9.14
CA VAL A 90 -8.22 8.62 9.23
C VAL A 90 -8.32 9.19 7.82
N GLN A 91 -9.48 9.74 7.48
CA GLN A 91 -9.68 10.36 6.17
C GLN A 91 -8.87 11.64 6.03
N LEU A 92 -8.36 11.88 4.82
CA LEU A 92 -7.66 13.13 4.52
C LEU A 92 -8.62 14.33 4.68
N PRO A 93 -8.28 15.35 5.48
CA PRO A 93 -9.11 16.54 5.60
C PRO A 93 -9.27 17.26 4.25
N ALA A 94 -10.47 17.77 3.99
CA ALA A 94 -10.74 18.57 2.80
C ALA A 94 -9.80 19.79 2.75
N GLY A 95 -9.27 20.10 1.57
CA GLY A 95 -8.34 21.21 1.38
C GLY A 95 -6.89 20.91 1.78
N THR A 96 -6.55 19.66 2.10
CA THR A 96 -5.15 19.23 2.28
C THR A 96 -4.33 19.57 1.03
N ARG A 97 -3.23 20.27 1.25
CA ARG A 97 -2.26 20.70 0.23
C ARG A 97 -0.86 20.24 0.67
N PRO A 98 -0.51 18.96 0.43
CA PRO A 98 0.81 18.46 0.74
C PRO A 98 1.85 19.03 -0.24
N SER A 99 3.13 18.91 0.09
CA SER A 99 4.19 19.13 -0.90
C SER A 99 4.17 18.03 -1.96
N CYS A 100 4.10 18.43 -3.23
CA CYS A 100 4.16 17.53 -4.38
C CYS A 100 5.62 17.23 -4.72
N ASN A 101 6.19 16.24 -4.05
CA ASN A 101 7.60 15.82 -4.18
C ASN A 101 7.71 14.29 -4.21
N ASP A 102 8.92 13.79 -4.43
CA ASP A 102 9.17 12.34 -4.57
C ASP A 102 8.72 11.56 -3.33
N CYS A 103 8.90 12.13 -2.13
CA CYS A 103 8.40 11.54 -0.89
C CYS A 103 6.89 11.30 -0.90
N LEU A 104 6.07 12.22 -1.43
CA LEU A 104 4.63 12.02 -1.55
C LEU A 104 4.33 10.90 -2.55
N GLN A 105 5.02 10.87 -3.68
CA GLN A 105 4.82 9.86 -4.71
C GLN A 105 5.16 8.45 -4.19
N ASP A 106 6.31 8.29 -3.54
CA ASP A 106 6.75 7.01 -2.96
C ASP A 106 5.82 6.55 -1.83
N THR A 107 5.38 7.49 -0.98
CA THR A 107 4.41 7.20 0.08
C THR A 107 3.09 6.68 -0.49
N MET A 108 2.56 7.35 -1.51
CA MET A 108 1.31 6.92 -2.17
C MET A 108 1.50 5.59 -2.91
N GLN A 109 2.68 5.32 -3.46
CA GLN A 109 2.99 4.02 -4.05
C GLN A 109 2.95 2.90 -3.01
N VAL A 110 3.55 3.09 -1.82
CA VAL A 110 3.46 2.10 -0.72
C VAL A 110 2.01 1.94 -0.27
N PHE A 111 1.26 3.04 -0.14
CA PHE A 111 -0.13 2.97 0.27
C PHE A 111 -1.02 2.23 -0.72
N SER A 112 -0.81 2.42 -2.02
CA SER A 112 -1.56 1.71 -3.06
C SER A 112 -1.42 0.18 -2.95
N GLN A 113 -0.22 -0.30 -2.62
CA GLN A 113 0.08 -1.72 -2.45
C GLN A 113 -0.59 -2.27 -1.19
N ALA A 114 -0.51 -1.52 -0.08
CA ALA A 114 -1.16 -1.91 1.17
C ALA A 114 -2.70 -1.87 1.06
N ALA A 115 -3.26 -0.87 0.38
CA ALA A 115 -4.71 -0.69 0.16
C ALA A 115 -5.34 -1.81 -0.71
N ALA A 116 -4.53 -2.60 -1.41
CA ALA A 116 -5.00 -3.80 -2.10
C ALA A 116 -5.55 -4.85 -1.11
N ASN A 117 -5.03 -4.87 0.13
CA ASN A 117 -5.61 -5.68 1.20
C ASN A 117 -6.81 -4.96 1.84
N LYS A 118 -8.01 -5.44 1.53
CA LYS A 118 -9.28 -4.88 2.01
C LYS A 118 -9.54 -5.08 3.51
N THR A 119 -8.69 -5.83 4.22
CA THR A 119 -8.79 -5.93 5.68
C THR A 119 -8.07 -4.80 6.41
N LEU A 120 -7.32 -3.95 5.70
CA LEU A 120 -6.60 -2.82 6.30
C LEU A 120 -7.47 -1.55 6.25
N PRO A 121 -7.45 -0.71 7.31
CA PRO A 121 -8.17 0.57 7.32
C PRO A 121 -7.81 1.48 6.14
N LEU A 122 -6.56 1.41 5.69
CA LEU A 122 -6.07 2.15 4.52
C LEU A 122 -6.90 1.91 3.25
N SER A 123 -7.47 0.72 3.09
CA SER A 123 -8.25 0.39 1.89
C SER A 123 -9.52 1.24 1.74
N GLU A 124 -10.00 1.82 2.85
CA GLU A 124 -11.16 2.72 2.89
C GLU A 124 -10.74 4.17 2.63
N THR A 125 -9.56 4.58 3.12
CA THR A 125 -9.12 5.99 3.05
C THR A 125 -8.33 6.34 1.79
N HIS A 126 -7.67 5.35 1.18
CA HIS A 126 -6.72 5.55 0.08
C HIS A 126 -7.36 6.10 -1.20
N GLY A 127 -8.56 5.63 -1.58
CA GLY A 127 -9.21 6.06 -2.83
C GLY A 127 -9.51 7.56 -2.84
N ASP A 128 -10.24 8.02 -1.82
CA ASP A 128 -10.61 9.43 -1.66
C ASP A 128 -9.37 10.32 -1.47
N ALA A 129 -8.37 9.84 -0.72
CA ALA A 129 -7.10 10.55 -0.58
C ALA A 129 -6.36 10.68 -1.92
N GLY A 130 -6.32 9.61 -2.73
CA GLY A 130 -5.74 9.61 -4.07
C GLY A 130 -6.39 10.66 -4.98
N GLN A 131 -7.72 10.75 -4.98
CA GLN A 131 -8.44 11.78 -5.74
C GLN A 131 -8.10 13.21 -5.28
N MET A 132 -8.05 13.45 -3.97
CA MET A 132 -7.67 14.76 -3.44
C MET A 132 -6.22 15.13 -3.80
N ILE A 133 -5.30 14.17 -3.69
CA ILE A 133 -3.89 14.36 -4.05
C ILE A 133 -3.74 14.60 -5.55
N GLN A 134 -4.49 13.89 -6.40
CA GLN A 134 -4.52 14.14 -7.84
C GLN A 134 -4.96 15.57 -8.17
N MET A 135 -5.99 16.08 -7.50
CA MET A 135 -6.44 17.46 -7.71
C MET A 135 -5.40 18.49 -7.24
N ALA A 136 -4.64 18.19 -6.17
CA ALA A 136 -3.66 19.10 -5.60
C ALA A 136 -2.30 19.07 -6.32
N CYS A 137 -1.83 17.89 -6.72
CA CYS A 137 -0.48 17.62 -7.19
C CYS A 137 -0.39 17.08 -8.62
N GLY A 138 -1.52 16.68 -9.21
CA GLY A 138 -1.58 16.09 -10.54
C GLY A 138 -1.64 14.56 -10.55
N PRO A 139 -1.95 13.97 -11.71
CA PRO A 139 -2.27 12.55 -11.85
C PRO A 139 -1.12 11.59 -11.54
N SER A 140 0.13 12.02 -11.62
CA SER A 140 1.30 11.19 -11.28
C SER A 140 1.35 10.78 -9.80
N TYR A 141 0.60 11.49 -8.93
CA TYR A 141 0.55 11.22 -7.50
C TYR A 141 -0.67 10.38 -7.07
N ALA A 142 -1.68 10.25 -7.93
CA ALA A 142 -2.75 9.27 -7.74
C ALA A 142 -2.28 7.91 -8.22
N VAL A 143 -1.78 7.11 -7.28
CA VAL A 143 -1.44 5.71 -7.55
C VAL A 143 -2.66 4.87 -7.18
N ASP A 144 -3.32 4.24 -8.14
CA ASP A 144 -4.46 3.37 -7.87
C ASP A 144 -4.05 2.15 -7.04
N ALA A 145 -4.93 1.69 -6.13
CA ALA A 145 -4.70 0.48 -5.36
C ALA A 145 -4.61 -0.73 -6.31
N VAL A 146 -3.39 -1.16 -6.59
CA VAL A 146 -3.09 -2.13 -7.65
C VAL A 146 -3.75 -3.47 -7.35
N GLN A 147 -4.79 -3.84 -8.10
CA GLN A 147 -5.12 -5.24 -8.36
C GLN A 147 -4.15 -5.73 -9.43
N ARG A 148 -2.95 -6.20 -9.01
CA ARG A 148 -2.01 -6.84 -9.93
C ARG A 148 -2.52 -8.25 -10.23
N THR A 149 -3.60 -8.36 -11.01
CA THR A 149 -3.73 -9.54 -11.86
C THR A 149 -2.69 -9.36 -12.95
N ASN A 150 -1.68 -10.23 -12.99
CA ASN A 150 -0.78 -10.34 -14.12
C ASN A 150 -1.60 -10.71 -15.37
N ALA A 151 -2.19 -9.72 -16.03
CA ALA A 151 -2.51 -9.85 -17.43
C ALA A 151 -1.19 -9.67 -18.18
N ALA A 152 -0.41 -10.75 -18.27
CA ALA A 152 0.45 -10.91 -19.41
C ALA A 152 -0.48 -10.81 -20.62
N ALA A 153 -0.56 -9.63 -21.23
CA ALA A 153 -1.10 -9.47 -22.55
C ALA A 153 -0.14 -10.23 -23.48
N ALA A 154 -0.35 -11.54 -23.59
CA ALA A 154 0.12 -12.29 -24.73
C ALA A 154 -0.61 -11.68 -25.93
N SER A 155 0.04 -10.70 -26.57
CA SER A 155 -0.32 -10.27 -27.90
C SER A 155 -0.11 -11.47 -28.81
N MET A 156 -1.16 -12.30 -28.95
CA MET A 156 -1.26 -13.24 -30.05
C MET A 156 -1.38 -12.40 -31.32
N GLY A 157 -0.24 -12.03 -31.90
CA GLY A 157 -0.17 -11.51 -33.25
C GLY A 157 -0.70 -12.59 -34.19
N VAL A 158 -1.91 -12.37 -34.71
CA VAL A 158 -2.44 -13.14 -35.83
C VAL A 158 -1.75 -12.59 -37.08
N PRO A 159 -0.90 -13.35 -37.80
CA PRO A 159 -0.43 -12.91 -39.09
C PRO A 159 -1.55 -13.09 -40.13
N PRO A 160 -1.79 -12.11 -41.01
CA PRO A 160 -2.76 -12.26 -42.08
C PRO A 160 -2.27 -13.29 -43.10
N ALA A 161 -3.21 -14.12 -43.56
CA ALA A 161 -3.03 -15.20 -44.51
C ALA A 161 -2.31 -14.76 -45.79
N GLY A 162 -1.13 -15.33 -46.03
CA GLY A 162 -0.40 -15.26 -47.29
C GLY A 162 -0.01 -16.66 -47.73
N LEU A 163 -0.39 -17.02 -48.96
CA LEU A 163 -0.10 -18.28 -49.64
C LEU A 163 1.40 -18.61 -49.62
N GLY A 164 1.79 -19.78 -49.12
CA GLY A 164 3.17 -20.25 -49.16
C GLY A 164 3.31 -21.70 -48.71
N VAL A 165 3.48 -22.59 -49.68
CA VAL A 165 3.73 -24.03 -49.52
C VAL A 165 5.12 -24.26 -48.92
N ALA A 166 5.23 -25.07 -47.85
CA ALA A 166 6.41 -25.90 -47.61
C ALA A 166 6.09 -27.04 -46.63
N VAL A 167 6.14 -28.26 -47.16
CA VAL A 167 6.06 -29.55 -46.48
C VAL A 167 7.38 -29.82 -45.75
N VAL A 168 7.34 -30.24 -44.47
CA VAL A 168 8.34 -31.17 -43.91
C VAL A 168 7.66 -32.13 -42.92
N LEU A 169 7.76 -33.43 -43.24
CA LEU A 169 7.40 -34.60 -42.44
C LEU A 169 8.47 -34.96 -41.41
N ALA A 170 8.05 -35.41 -40.21
CA ALA A 170 8.62 -36.51 -39.40
C ALA A 170 7.79 -36.62 -38.09
N VAL A 171 6.82 -37.53 -37.91
CA VAL A 171 6.86 -39.00 -37.71
C VAL A 171 7.54 -39.44 -36.40
N VAL A 172 6.69 -39.71 -35.38
CA VAL A 172 6.65 -40.85 -34.41
C VAL A 172 7.83 -40.90 -33.40
N VAL A 173 7.62 -41.03 -32.07
CA VAL A 173 7.27 -42.26 -31.32
C VAL A 173 6.76 -41.92 -29.90
N SER A 174 5.51 -42.30 -29.65
CA SER A 174 4.91 -42.99 -28.49
C SER A 174 5.55 -43.04 -27.07
N LEU A 175 4.69 -42.68 -26.09
CA LEU A 175 4.25 -43.43 -24.88
C LEU A 175 5.20 -43.71 -23.68
N ILE A 176 4.56 -43.66 -22.48
CA ILE A 176 4.92 -44.26 -21.17
C ILE A 176 5.77 -43.31 -20.28
N CYS A 177 5.41 -43.00 -19.02
CA CYS A 177 5.04 -43.88 -17.92
C CYS A 177 4.23 -43.18 -16.80
N LEU A 178 3.61 -44.01 -15.95
CA LEU A 178 2.82 -43.72 -14.74
C LEU A 178 3.45 -42.71 -13.78
#